data_AF-A0A671G4E3-F1
#
_entry.id   AF-A0A671G4E3-F1
#
_cell.length_a   1.000
_cell.length_b   1.000
_cell.length_c   1.000
_cell.angle_alpha   90.00
_cell.angle_beta   90.00
_cell.angle_gamma   90.00
#
_symmetry.space_group_name_H-M   'P 1'
#
loop_
_entity.id
_entity.type
_entity.pdbx_description
1 polymer ?
#
loop_
_entity_poly.entity_id
_entity_poly.type
_entity_poly.pdbx_seq_one_letter_code
_entity_poly.pdbx_strand_id
1 'polypeptide(L)' 'MSGKVATGSDIGQARRAVEQLRMEAGMNRVKVSHAAADLLQFCMEQAKSDPFLVGIPAATNPFKEKKPCAIL' A
#
# COMPACT_ATOMS: atom_id res chain seq x y z
N MET A 1 15.16 41.66 -16.58
CA MET A 1 14.53 40.40 -16.13
C MET A 1 14.07 40.61 -14.70
N SER A 2 12.78 40.84 -14.49
CA SER A 2 12.23 41.29 -13.20
C SER A 2 12.32 40.17 -12.16
N GLY A 3 13.14 40.35 -11.13
CA GLY A 3 13.21 39.47 -9.98
C GLY A 3 11.86 39.48 -9.25
N LYS A 4 11.16 38.34 -9.27
CA LYS A 4 9.90 38.16 -8.56
C LYS A 4 10.22 38.20 -7.06
N VAL A 5 9.93 39.31 -6.40
CA VAL A 5 10.10 39.44 -4.94
C VAL A 5 9.10 38.49 -4.28
N ALA A 6 9.60 37.40 -3.70
CA ALA A 6 8.79 36.46 -2.96
C ALA A 6 8.16 37.19 -1.77
N THR A 7 6.83 37.25 -1.73
CA THR A 7 6.09 37.80 -0.60
C THR A 7 6.34 36.92 0.63
N GLY A 8 6.34 37.48 1.85
CA GLY A 8 6.73 36.76 3.07
C GLY A 8 6.01 35.42 3.33
N SER A 9 4.80 35.24 2.75
CA SER A 9 4.05 33.98 2.78
C SER A 9 4.72 32.85 1.96
N ASP A 10 5.26 33.20 0.79
CA ASP A 10 5.92 32.28 -0.15
C ASP A 10 7.27 31.78 0.41
N ILE A 11 8.01 32.69 1.06
CA ILE A 11 9.25 32.36 1.78
C ILE A 11 8.98 31.45 2.98
N GLY A 12 7.90 31.70 3.72
CA GLY A 12 7.50 30.86 4.86
C GLY A 12 7.11 29.45 4.43
N GLN A 13 6.41 29.31 3.30
CA GLN A 13 6.07 28.00 2.73
C GLN A 13 7.31 27.26 2.24
N ALA A 14 8.22 27.95 1.53
CA ALA A 14 9.47 27.35 1.06
C ALA A 14 10.34 26.82 2.22
N ARG A 15 10.41 27.55 3.34
CA ARG A 15 11.15 27.09 4.54
C ARG A 15 10.56 25.80 5.11
N ARG A 16 9.24 25.73 5.27
CA ARG A 16 8.56 24.50 5.75
C ARG A 16 8.82 23.32 4.82
N ALA A 17 8.78 23.54 3.51
CA ALA A 17 9.07 22.49 2.53
C ALA A 17 10.52 21.99 2.64
N VAL A 18 11.49 22.89 2.84
CA VAL A 18 12.90 22.51 3.04
C VAL A 18 13.09 21.71 4.32
N GLU A 19 12.43 22.11 5.42
CA GLU A 19 12.47 21.36 6.69
C GLU A 19 11.92 19.94 6.52
N GLN A 20 10.78 19.80 5.83
CA GLN A 20 10.20 18.49 5.51
C GLN A 20 11.15 17.62 4.68
N LEU A 21 11.69 18.17 3.59
CA LEU A 21 12.60 17.42 2.71
C LEU A 21 13.89 16.98 3.43
N ARG A 22 14.40 17.79 4.38
CA ARG A 22 15.55 17.40 5.20
C ARG A 22 15.23 16.19 6.08
N MET A 23 14.03 16.13 6.66
CA MET A 23 13.59 14.96 7.42
C MET A 23 13.46 13.72 6.53
N GLU A 24 12.81 13.84 5.36
CA GLU A 24 12.63 12.73 4.42
C GLU A 24 13.95 12.23 3.82
N ALA A 25 14.90 13.14 3.59
CA ALA A 25 16.24 12.78 3.12
C ALA A 25 16.98 11.92 4.14
N GLY A 26 16.81 12.23 5.43
CA GLY A 26 17.42 11.52 6.56
C GLY A 26 16.80 10.15 6.90
N MET A 27 15.75 9.73 6.19
CA MET A 27 15.15 8.41 6.41
C MET A 27 16.09 7.27 5.96
N ASN A 28 16.22 6.26 6.82
CA ASN A 28 16.95 5.04 6.49
C ASN A 28 16.21 4.25 5.42
N ARG A 29 16.90 3.94 4.32
CA ARG A 29 16.35 3.16 3.20
C ARG A 29 16.93 1.75 3.22
N VAL A 30 16.12 0.77 2.86
CA VAL A 30 16.56 -0.60 2.60
C VAL A 30 16.81 -0.80 1.11
N LYS A 31 17.61 -1.82 0.75
CA LYS A 31 17.81 -2.17 -0.66
C LYS A 31 16.49 -2.66 -1.25
N VAL A 32 16.19 -2.22 -2.47
CA VAL A 32 14.99 -2.65 -3.22
C VAL A 32 14.95 -4.17 -3.35
N SER A 33 16.09 -4.81 -3.59
CA SER A 33 16.18 -6.28 -3.67
C SER A 33 15.77 -6.99 -2.38
N HIS A 34 16.09 -6.39 -1.22
CA HIS A 34 15.71 -6.95 0.08
C HIS A 34 14.22 -6.77 0.34
N ALA A 35 13.69 -5.55 0.15
CA ALA A 35 12.27 -5.29 0.27
C ALA A 35 11.43 -6.18 -0.67
N ALA A 36 11.89 -6.40 -1.91
CA ALA A 36 11.21 -7.29 -2.85
C ALA A 36 11.22 -8.76 -2.38
N ALA A 37 12.33 -9.23 -1.79
CA ALA A 37 12.40 -10.57 -1.23
C ALA A 37 11.44 -10.75 -0.05
N ASP A 38 11.39 -9.77 0.85
CA ASP A 38 10.49 -9.81 2.02
C ASP A 38 9.02 -9.83 1.58
N LEU A 39 8.66 -9.00 0.59
CA LEU A 39 7.31 -9.00 0.01
C LEU A 39 6.96 -10.34 -0.64
N LEU A 40 7.89 -10.92 -1.40
CA LEU A 40 7.69 -12.23 -2.02
C LEU A 40 7.48 -13.31 -0.96
N GLN A 41 8.33 -13.33 0.07
CA GLN A 41 8.24 -14.29 1.16
C GLN A 41 6.88 -14.18 1.87
N PHE A 42 6.45 -12.97 2.22
CA PHE A 42 5.14 -12.75 2.83
C PHE A 42 4.01 -13.27 1.93
N CYS A 43 4.02 -12.95 0.64
CA CYS A 43 3.01 -13.45 -0.29
C CYS A 43 3.02 -14.97 -0.38
N MET A 44 4.18 -15.63 -0.41
CA MET A 44 4.27 -17.09 -0.47
C MET A 44 3.74 -17.77 0.80
N GLU A 45 4.00 -17.18 1.97
CA GLU A 45 3.50 -17.67 3.26
C GLU A 45 1.98 -17.54 3.36
N GLN A 46 1.43 -16.41 2.92
CA GLN A 46 -0.02 -16.14 3.00
C GLN A 46 -0.81 -16.73 1.84
N ALA A 47 -0.15 -17.11 0.73
CA ALA A 47 -0.79 -17.63 -0.48
C ALA A 47 -1.75 -18.80 -0.19
N LYS A 48 -1.38 -19.71 0.71
CA LYS A 48 -2.20 -20.89 1.05
C LYS A 48 -3.49 -20.53 1.79
N SER A 49 -3.48 -19.40 2.48
CA SER A 49 -4.60 -18.91 3.28
C SER A 49 -5.51 -17.97 2.49
N ASP A 50 -5.10 -17.58 1.27
CA ASP A 50 -5.88 -16.69 0.41
C ASP A 50 -6.97 -17.49 -0.34
N PRO A 51 -8.27 -17.27 -0.01
CA PRO A 51 -9.39 -17.95 -0.66
C PRO A 51 -9.50 -17.65 -2.16
N PHE A 52 -9.01 -16.51 -2.62
CA PHE A 52 -9.07 -16.12 -4.03
C PHE A 52 -7.94 -16.73 -4.85
N LEU A 53 -6.80 -17.02 -4.21
CA LEU A 53 -5.66 -17.63 -4.89
C LEU A 53 -5.78 -19.16 -4.97
N VAL A 54 -6.10 -19.81 -3.86
CA VAL A 54 -6.20 -21.29 -3.82
C VAL A 54 -7.59 -21.77 -4.23
N GLY A 55 -8.58 -20.90 -4.14
CA GLY A 55 -9.98 -21.28 -4.22
C GLY A 55 -10.44 -21.92 -2.91
N ILE A 56 -11.73 -21.77 -2.61
CA ILE A 56 -12.37 -22.44 -1.48
C ILE A 56 -13.45 -23.40 -1.98
N PRO A 57 -13.65 -24.54 -1.29
CA PRO A 57 -14.79 -25.40 -1.56
C PRO A 57 -16.09 -24.61 -1.52
N ALA A 58 -17.02 -24.93 -2.42
CA ALA A 58 -18.30 -24.22 -2.47
C ALA A 58 -19.02 -24.27 -1.10
N ALA A 59 -18.90 -25.37 -0.35
CA ALA A 59 -19.53 -25.52 0.96
C ALA A 59 -19.03 -24.52 2.02
N THR A 60 -17.78 -24.06 1.92
CA THR A 60 -17.20 -23.06 2.84
C THR A 60 -17.30 -21.64 2.29
N ASN A 61 -17.76 -21.46 1.05
CA ASN A 61 -17.97 -20.15 0.45
C ASN A 61 -19.27 -19.51 0.98
N PRO A 62 -19.18 -18.41 1.75
CA PRO A 62 -20.37 -17.72 2.29
C PRO A 62 -21.29 -17.14 1.21
N PHE A 63 -20.76 -16.90 0.01
CA PHE A 63 -21.47 -16.33 -1.13
C PHE A 63 -22.02 -17.40 -2.10
N LYS A 64 -21.94 -18.69 -1.75
CA LYS A 64 -22.52 -19.74 -2.59
C LYS A 64 -24.04 -19.58 -2.68
N GLU A 65 -24.58 -19.68 -3.89
CA GLU A 65 -26.02 -19.78 -4.11
C GLU A 65 -26.62 -20.95 -3.31
N LYS A 66 -27.67 -20.66 -2.55
CA LYS A 66 -28.43 -21.70 -1.86
C LYS A 66 -29.19 -22.50 -2.90
N LYS A 67 -29.04 -23.83 -2.89
CA LYS A 67 -29.89 -24.70 -3.70
C LYS A 67 -31.36 -24.45 -3.29
N PRO A 68 -32.31 -24.31 -4.23
CA PRO A 68 -33.71 -24.25 -3.88
C PRO A 68 -34.07 -25.54 -3.12
N CYS A 69 -34.58 -25.38 -1.89
CA CYS A 69 -35.08 -26.50 -1.13
C CYS A 69 -36.49 -26.81 -1.66
N ALA A 70 -36.65 -27.93 -2.37
CA ALA A 70 -37.98 -28.43 -2.67
C ALA A 70 -38.52 -29.10 -1.39
N ILE A 71 -39.57 -28.53 -0.81
CA ILE A 71 -40.37 -29.23 0.19
C ILE A 71 -41.21 -30.25 -0.60
N LEU A 72 -40.90 -31.53 -0.43
CA LEU A 72 -41.68 -32.65 -0.96
C LEU A 72 -42.82 -33.00 0.00
#